data_AF-A0A9Q9XFY5-F1
#
_entry.id   AF-A0A9Q9XFY5-F1
#
_cell.length_a   1.000
_cell.length_b   1.000
_cell.length_c   1.000
_cell.angle_alpha   90.00
_cell.angle_beta   90.00
_cell.angle_gamma   90.00
#
_symmetry.space_group_name_H-M   'P 1'
#
loop_
_entity.id
_entity.type
_entity.pdbx_description
1 polymer ?
#
loop_
_entity_poly.entity_id
_entity_poly.type
_entity_poly.pdbx_seq_one_letter_code
_entity_poly.pdbx_strand_id
1 'polypeptide(L)'
;MKKARKRLPASGSQASVRKHEEQLPWKKQKLLDIHQALNSDPVDIETLRRAALSEGGLLTDDIRRKVWPKLLSINVYNLPAKPSKDVREDHRDYRQVVLDVRRSMRRFPKGMRVDEREVLQEQLIDIILDVLRRNPQLYYYQGYHDIVVTFLLVVGERMTIAIMEKLSNHHLRDFMDPTMDSTKHVLNYLMPILQRVDRELHDFMIRSEVGTIFALSWLITWYGYVLSDFRHVLRLYDFFLASHPLMAIYFAAVIVLYRQKEVKSSECDMASVHHLLSQMPQDLPYEELIGRAQSLFMSCPPSLLTQSAALQPRNIGKRFLRHSAGTEFESLSAEKAIRGEICLV
;
A
#
# COMPACT_ATOMS: atom_id res chain seq x y z
N MET A 1 31.49 -29.43 63.78
CA MET A 1 30.33 -28.52 63.91
C MET A 1 30.75 -27.08 63.59
N LYS A 2 30.51 -26.60 62.38
CA LYS A 2 30.61 -25.18 62.00
C LYS A 2 29.48 -24.90 61.00
N LYS A 3 28.40 -24.26 61.45
CA LYS A 3 27.24 -23.90 60.64
C LYS A 3 27.56 -22.66 59.80
N ALA A 4 27.45 -22.80 58.48
CA ALA A 4 27.66 -21.76 57.50
C ALA A 4 26.53 -20.70 57.54
N ARG A 5 26.93 -19.43 57.64
CA ARG A 5 26.06 -18.26 57.44
C ARG A 5 25.69 -18.15 55.95
N LYS A 6 24.41 -18.36 55.62
CA LYS A 6 23.83 -17.99 54.32
C LYS A 6 23.87 -16.47 54.18
N ARG A 7 24.63 -15.95 53.19
CA ARG A 7 24.54 -14.58 52.70
C ARG A 7 23.39 -14.50 51.70
N LEU A 8 22.46 -13.58 51.93
CA LEU A 8 21.47 -13.12 50.95
C LEU A 8 22.22 -12.22 49.92
N PRO A 9 21.97 -12.35 48.60
CA PRO A 9 22.54 -11.42 47.64
C PRO A 9 21.74 -10.12 47.61
N ALA A 10 22.48 -9.01 47.57
CA ALA A 10 21.99 -7.65 47.52
C ALA A 10 21.28 -7.33 46.18
N SER A 11 20.33 -6.41 46.29
CA SER A 11 19.58 -5.70 45.25
C SER A 11 20.32 -5.50 43.93
N GLY A 12 19.88 -6.21 42.88
CA GLY A 12 20.10 -5.83 41.49
C GLY A 12 18.80 -5.30 40.91
N SER A 13 18.61 -3.97 40.87
CA SER A 13 17.40 -3.36 40.27
C SER A 13 17.56 -1.88 39.92
N GLN A 14 18.67 -1.48 39.30
CA GLN A 14 18.77 -0.14 38.69
C GLN A 14 19.38 -0.10 37.27
N ALA A 15 19.75 -1.23 36.69
CA ALA A 15 20.44 -1.26 35.39
C ALA A 15 19.55 -1.58 34.16
N SER A 16 18.27 -1.93 34.34
CA SER A 16 17.43 -2.47 33.25
C SER A 16 16.33 -1.55 32.71
N VAL A 17 16.25 -0.28 33.12
CA VAL A 17 15.16 0.63 32.69
C VAL A 17 15.65 1.87 31.92
N ARG A 18 16.97 2.02 31.69
CA ARG A 18 17.55 3.23 31.06
C ARG A 18 18.13 3.03 29.66
N LYS A 19 17.69 2.00 28.92
CA LYS A 19 18.08 1.80 27.52
C LYS A 19 16.84 1.61 26.66
N HIS A 20 16.33 2.71 26.09
CA HIS A 20 15.69 2.82 24.77
C HIS A 20 14.84 4.10 24.71
N GLU A 21 15.47 5.26 24.55
CA GLU A 21 14.90 6.44 23.85
C GLU A 21 15.92 7.60 23.81
N GLU A 22 17.12 7.33 23.30
CA GLU A 22 17.89 8.43 22.68
C GLU A 22 17.20 8.76 21.36
N GLN A 23 16.17 9.61 21.42
CA GLN A 23 15.55 10.17 20.23
C GLN A 23 16.63 10.92 19.43
N LEU A 24 17.03 10.35 18.30
CA LEU A 24 17.99 10.92 17.36
C LEU A 24 17.70 12.43 17.15
N PRO A 25 18.71 13.32 17.22
CA PRO A 25 18.51 14.76 17.14
C PRO A 25 17.67 15.20 15.93
N TRP A 26 17.83 14.54 14.78
CA TRP A 26 17.09 14.84 13.56
C TRP A 26 15.59 14.56 13.67
N LYS A 27 15.16 13.53 14.44
CA LYS A 27 13.74 13.22 14.62
C LYS A 27 13.03 14.31 15.40
N LYS A 28 13.69 14.86 16.43
CA LYS A 28 13.17 15.99 17.20
C LYS A 28 13.02 17.23 16.31
N GLN A 29 14.05 17.55 15.53
CA GLN A 29 13.98 18.66 14.58
C GLN A 29 12.84 18.47 13.57
N LYS A 30 12.72 17.27 12.98
CA LYS A 30 11.64 16.94 12.04
C LYS A 30 10.25 17.14 12.65
N LEU A 31 10.03 16.72 13.91
CA LEU A 31 8.77 16.96 14.61
C LEU A 31 8.50 18.45 14.83
N LEU A 32 9.53 19.23 15.18
CA LEU A 32 9.40 20.70 15.31
C LEU A 32 8.99 21.33 13.98
N ASP A 33 9.65 20.96 12.88
CA ASP A 33 9.34 21.48 11.55
C ASP A 33 7.90 21.13 11.13
N ILE A 34 7.46 19.89 11.36
CA ILE A 34 6.08 19.46 11.10
C ILE A 34 5.08 20.26 11.94
N HIS A 35 5.36 20.48 13.23
CA HIS A 35 4.48 21.26 14.10
C HIS A 35 4.40 22.72 13.70
N GLN A 36 5.52 23.33 13.30
CA GLN A 36 5.55 24.68 12.77
C GLN A 36 4.71 24.78 11.49
N ALA A 37 4.88 23.84 10.56
CA ALA A 37 4.11 23.79 9.32
C ALA A 37 2.60 23.58 9.54
N LEU A 38 2.20 22.77 10.54
CA LEU A 38 0.80 22.59 10.91
C LEU A 38 0.16 23.83 11.53
N ASN A 39 0.95 24.66 12.22
CA ASN A 39 0.49 25.85 12.93
C ASN A 39 0.62 27.15 12.12
N SER A 40 1.18 27.09 10.91
CA SER A 40 1.24 28.26 10.03
C SER A 40 -0.13 28.57 9.41
N ASP A 41 -0.34 29.83 9.02
CA ASP A 41 -1.53 30.28 8.31
C ASP A 41 -1.15 31.03 7.02
N PRO A 42 -1.37 30.44 5.82
CA PRO A 42 -1.94 29.11 5.61
C PRO A 42 -0.98 27.99 6.05
N VAL A 43 -1.55 26.79 6.29
CA VAL A 43 -0.78 25.58 6.63
C VAL A 43 0.24 25.30 5.53
N ASP A 44 1.51 25.09 5.90
CA ASP A 44 2.60 24.83 4.96
C ASP A 44 2.57 23.36 4.50
N ILE A 45 1.73 23.08 3.50
CA ILE A 45 1.57 21.75 2.91
C ILE A 45 2.86 21.22 2.30
N GLU A 46 3.73 22.09 1.79
CA GLU A 46 4.95 21.65 1.12
C GLU A 46 5.99 21.13 2.11
N THR A 47 6.12 21.77 3.27
CA THR A 47 6.94 21.24 4.37
C THR A 47 6.39 19.91 4.89
N LEU A 48 5.06 19.77 5.01
CA LEU A 48 4.43 18.51 5.40
C LEU A 48 4.67 17.40 4.36
N ARG A 49 4.58 17.73 3.07
CA ARG A 49 4.88 16.80 1.96
C ARG A 49 6.33 16.36 2.00
N ARG A 50 7.29 17.29 2.11
CA ARG A 50 8.73 16.98 2.24
C ARG A 50 9.02 16.12 3.48
N ALA A 51 8.34 16.37 4.59
CA ALA A 51 8.47 15.55 5.79
C ALA A 51 7.98 14.11 5.56
N ALA A 52 6.85 13.92 4.88
CA ALA A 52 6.32 12.59 4.56
C ALA A 52 7.20 11.80 3.56
N LEU A 53 7.84 12.49 2.61
CA LEU A 53 8.74 11.89 1.62
C LEU A 53 10.12 11.51 2.20
N SER A 54 10.66 12.35 3.09
CA SER A 54 11.99 12.16 3.71
C SER A 54 12.03 11.01 4.72
N GLU A 55 13.25 10.58 5.07
CA GLU A 55 13.55 9.43 5.93
C GLU A 55 12.65 9.36 7.17
N GLY A 56 12.07 8.18 7.43
CA GLY A 56 11.18 7.92 8.57
C GLY A 56 9.76 8.47 8.44
N GLY A 57 9.43 9.19 7.36
CA GLY A 57 8.08 9.70 7.10
C GLY A 57 7.57 10.60 8.22
N LEU A 58 6.32 10.42 8.63
CA LEU A 58 5.66 11.29 9.62
C LEU A 58 5.91 10.87 11.08
N LEU A 59 6.73 9.84 11.30
CA LEU A 59 7.22 9.34 12.60
C LEU A 59 6.17 8.71 13.52
N THR A 60 5.00 9.33 13.74
CA THR A 60 3.98 8.86 14.70
C THR A 60 2.55 8.98 14.19
N ASP A 61 1.66 8.17 14.75
CA ASP A 61 0.24 8.18 14.38
C ASP A 61 -0.46 9.48 14.79
N ASP A 62 -0.02 10.13 15.88
CA ASP A 62 -0.53 11.45 16.29
C ASP A 62 -0.25 12.53 15.24
N ILE A 63 0.91 12.46 14.58
CA ILE A 63 1.24 13.35 13.48
C ILE A 63 0.42 12.97 12.23
N ARG A 64 0.33 11.67 11.89
CA ARG A 64 -0.46 11.18 10.74
C ARG A 64 -1.92 11.63 10.82
N ARG A 65 -2.54 11.54 11.99
CA ARG A 65 -3.90 12.04 12.27
C ARG A 65 -4.12 13.50 11.89
N LYS A 66 -3.07 14.33 11.96
CA LYS A 66 -3.11 15.75 11.61
C LYS A 66 -2.70 16.02 10.16
N VAL A 67 -1.72 15.28 9.66
CA VAL A 67 -1.05 15.57 8.37
C VAL A 67 -1.72 14.86 7.20
N TRP A 68 -2.14 13.60 7.31
CA TRP A 68 -2.78 12.88 6.20
C TRP A 68 -4.01 13.62 5.63
N PRO A 69 -4.92 14.17 6.46
CA PRO A 69 -6.04 14.96 5.93
C PRO A 69 -5.57 16.20 5.15
N LYS A 70 -4.47 16.83 5.59
CA LYS A 70 -3.91 18.02 4.92
C LYS A 70 -3.29 17.66 3.56
N LEU A 71 -2.55 16.56 3.47
CA LEU A 71 -2.00 16.06 2.20
C LEU A 71 -3.11 15.77 1.17
N LEU A 72 -4.26 15.28 1.64
CA LEU A 72 -5.43 14.98 0.81
C LEU A 72 -6.39 16.15 0.63
N SER A 73 -6.07 17.33 1.17
CA SER A 73 -6.91 18.53 1.13
C SER A 73 -8.33 18.33 1.70
N ILE A 74 -8.43 17.55 2.79
CA ILE A 74 -9.68 17.24 3.48
C ILE A 74 -10.00 18.34 4.49
N ASN A 75 -11.24 18.83 4.47
CA ASN A 75 -11.75 19.76 5.47
C ASN A 75 -12.15 19.01 6.76
N VAL A 76 -11.30 19.09 7.78
CA VAL A 76 -11.51 18.42 9.07
C VAL A 76 -12.69 18.98 9.87
N TYR A 77 -13.21 20.17 9.52
CA TYR A 77 -14.39 20.76 10.16
C TYR A 77 -15.70 20.31 9.52
N ASN A 78 -15.63 19.72 8.32
CA ASN A 78 -16.79 19.22 7.58
C ASN A 78 -16.57 17.75 7.20
N LEU A 79 -16.53 16.88 8.20
CA LEU A 79 -16.40 15.44 8.00
C LEU A 79 -17.76 14.79 7.75
N PRO A 80 -17.83 13.76 6.89
CA PRO A 80 -19.02 12.94 6.70
C PRO A 80 -19.63 12.49 8.03
N ALA A 81 -20.95 12.40 8.04
CA ALA A 81 -21.67 11.72 9.12
C ALA A 81 -21.25 10.24 9.16
N LYS A 82 -21.39 9.63 10.34
CA LYS A 82 -21.19 8.18 10.48
C LYS A 82 -22.18 7.42 9.58
N PRO A 83 -21.84 6.22 9.12
CA PRO A 83 -22.74 5.39 8.33
C PRO A 83 -24.06 5.20 9.06
N SER A 84 -25.16 5.22 8.30
CA SER A 84 -26.48 4.94 8.86
C SER A 84 -26.63 3.44 9.16
N LYS A 85 -27.57 3.08 10.03
CA LYS A 85 -27.77 1.65 10.41
C LYS A 85 -28.20 0.78 9.22
N ASP A 86 -28.86 1.38 8.25
CA ASP A 86 -29.33 0.76 7.01
C ASP A 86 -28.25 0.72 5.90
N VAL A 87 -26.99 1.12 6.19
CA VAL A 87 -25.89 1.09 5.19
C VAL A 87 -25.64 -0.29 4.57
N ARG A 88 -26.07 -1.33 5.29
CA ARG A 88 -25.95 -2.74 4.88
C ARG A 88 -27.13 -3.23 4.05
N GLU A 89 -28.28 -2.58 4.18
CA GLU A 89 -29.52 -3.00 3.51
C GLU A 89 -29.38 -2.82 1.99
N ASP A 90 -29.78 -3.84 1.23
CA ASP A 90 -29.77 -3.89 -0.24
C ASP A 90 -28.45 -3.49 -0.93
N HIS A 91 -27.32 -3.61 -0.22
CA HIS A 91 -26.02 -3.28 -0.79
C HIS A 91 -25.42 -4.46 -1.56
N ARG A 92 -25.19 -4.28 -2.87
CA ARG A 92 -24.69 -5.33 -3.79
C ARG A 92 -23.41 -6.02 -3.29
N ASP A 93 -22.50 -5.25 -2.70
CA ASP A 93 -21.19 -5.74 -2.24
C ASP A 93 -21.18 -6.26 -0.78
N TYR A 94 -22.29 -6.18 -0.03
CA TYR A 94 -22.32 -6.49 1.41
C TYR A 94 -21.71 -7.85 1.76
N ARG A 95 -22.13 -8.90 1.06
CA ARG A 95 -21.68 -10.27 1.32
C ARG A 95 -20.17 -10.42 1.11
N GLN A 96 -19.65 -9.84 0.04
CA GLN A 96 -18.22 -9.92 -0.29
C GLN A 96 -17.39 -9.15 0.74
N VAL A 97 -17.81 -7.93 1.09
CA VAL A 97 -17.12 -7.09 2.09
C VAL A 97 -17.05 -7.82 3.45
N VAL A 98 -18.15 -8.42 3.90
CA VAL A 98 -18.17 -9.19 5.16
C VAL A 98 -17.20 -10.38 5.12
N LEU A 99 -17.19 -11.13 4.01
CA LEU A 99 -16.28 -12.27 3.85
C LEU A 99 -14.81 -11.85 3.91
N ASP A 100 -14.47 -10.77 3.23
CA ASP A 100 -13.12 -10.26 3.18
C ASP A 100 -12.66 -9.73 4.54
N VAL A 101 -13.46 -8.89 5.21
CA VAL A 101 -13.13 -8.33 6.53
C VAL A 101 -12.93 -9.43 7.59
N ARG A 102 -13.69 -10.53 7.51
CA ARG A 102 -13.51 -11.70 8.39
C ARG A 102 -12.19 -12.43 8.15
N ARG A 103 -11.64 -12.37 6.93
CA ARG A 103 -10.36 -13.00 6.57
C ARG A 103 -9.15 -12.14 6.95
N SER A 104 -9.31 -10.83 7.16
CA SER A 104 -8.21 -9.87 7.40
C SER A 104 -7.66 -9.84 8.84
N MET A 105 -7.78 -10.94 9.59
CA MET A 105 -7.41 -11.01 11.02
C MET A 105 -5.94 -10.64 11.31
N ARG A 106 -5.04 -10.82 10.33
CA ARG A 106 -3.61 -10.51 10.45
C ARG A 106 -3.30 -9.01 10.51
N ARG A 107 -4.23 -8.14 10.11
CA ARG A 107 -4.01 -6.68 10.04
C ARG A 107 -4.23 -5.96 11.37
N PHE A 108 -4.89 -6.60 12.31
CA PHE A 108 -5.11 -6.04 13.64
C PHE A 108 -3.87 -6.26 14.53
N PRO A 109 -3.54 -5.30 15.42
CA PRO A 109 -2.42 -5.43 16.35
C PRO A 109 -2.45 -6.74 17.15
N LYS A 110 -1.28 -7.39 17.27
CA LYS A 110 -1.12 -8.60 18.09
C LYS A 110 -1.43 -8.24 19.55
N GLY A 111 -2.46 -8.88 20.12
CA GLY A 111 -2.91 -8.63 21.49
C GLY A 111 -4.13 -7.70 21.62
N MET A 112 -4.65 -7.17 20.50
CA MET A 112 -5.95 -6.46 20.51
C MET A 112 -7.06 -7.39 21.01
N ARG A 113 -7.87 -6.88 21.93
CA ARG A 113 -9.00 -7.62 22.50
C ARG A 113 -10.02 -7.98 21.42
N VAL A 114 -10.69 -9.12 21.60
CA VAL A 114 -11.65 -9.63 20.60
C VAL A 114 -12.84 -8.68 20.42
N ASP A 115 -13.39 -8.17 21.53
CA ASP A 115 -14.51 -7.23 21.52
C ASP A 115 -14.17 -5.90 20.82
N GLU A 116 -12.98 -5.36 21.09
CA GLU A 116 -12.49 -4.16 20.40
C GLU A 116 -12.33 -4.40 18.89
N ARG A 117 -11.80 -5.57 18.52
CA ARG A 117 -11.61 -5.95 17.12
C ARG A 117 -12.92 -6.13 16.38
N GLU A 118 -13.90 -6.78 17.00
CA GLU A 118 -15.23 -6.97 16.42
C GLU A 118 -15.87 -5.61 16.13
N VAL A 119 -15.77 -4.64 17.06
CA VAL A 119 -16.24 -3.27 16.80
C VAL A 119 -15.55 -2.63 15.60
N LEU A 120 -14.22 -2.77 15.47
CA LEU A 120 -13.49 -2.24 14.33
C LEU A 120 -13.83 -2.95 13.01
N GLN A 121 -14.13 -4.26 13.04
CA GLN A 121 -14.57 -5.00 11.86
C GLN A 121 -15.95 -4.53 11.39
N GLU A 122 -16.88 -4.32 12.32
CA GLU A 122 -18.20 -3.78 12.00
C GLU A 122 -18.09 -2.35 11.42
N GLN A 123 -17.27 -1.50 12.03
CA GLN A 123 -16.97 -0.17 11.49
C GLN A 123 -16.33 -0.25 10.10
N LEU A 124 -15.40 -1.18 9.87
CA LEU A 124 -14.74 -1.36 8.57
C LEU A 124 -15.76 -1.73 7.49
N ILE A 125 -16.68 -2.65 7.79
CA ILE A 125 -17.77 -3.02 6.88
C ILE A 125 -18.62 -1.77 6.57
N ASP A 126 -19.07 -1.06 7.60
CA ASP A 126 -19.95 0.11 7.44
C ASP A 126 -19.30 1.24 6.64
N ILE A 127 -18.01 1.51 6.86
CA ILE A 127 -17.23 2.50 6.11
C ILE A 127 -17.14 2.14 4.62
N ILE A 128 -16.80 0.89 4.30
CA ILE A 128 -16.66 0.44 2.91
C ILE A 128 -17.98 0.62 2.17
N LEU A 129 -19.08 0.18 2.76
CA LEU A 129 -20.41 0.25 2.16
C LEU A 129 -20.90 1.71 2.05
N ASP A 130 -20.62 2.55 3.05
CA ASP A 130 -20.98 3.98 2.99
C ASP A 130 -20.25 4.70 1.85
N VAL A 131 -18.94 4.45 1.69
CA VAL A 131 -18.14 5.03 0.59
C VAL A 131 -18.67 4.57 -0.77
N LEU A 132 -18.97 3.28 -0.94
CA LEU A 132 -19.50 2.74 -2.20
C LEU A 132 -20.91 3.26 -2.50
N ARG A 133 -21.77 3.38 -1.47
CA ARG A 133 -23.13 3.93 -1.61
C ARG A 133 -23.13 5.40 -2.05
N ARG A 134 -22.21 6.21 -1.50
CA ARG A 134 -22.01 7.61 -1.92
C ARG A 134 -21.44 7.75 -3.33
N ASN A 135 -20.81 6.70 -3.84
CA ASN A 135 -20.07 6.70 -5.09
C ASN A 135 -20.48 5.49 -5.95
N PRO A 136 -21.72 5.48 -6.50
CA PRO A 136 -22.30 4.33 -7.19
C PRO A 136 -21.52 3.88 -8.44
N GLN A 137 -20.66 4.76 -8.99
CA GLN A 137 -19.75 4.47 -10.08
C GLN A 137 -18.59 3.52 -9.70
N LEU A 138 -18.31 3.37 -8.40
CA LEU A 138 -17.18 2.59 -7.90
C LEU A 138 -17.60 1.14 -7.61
N TYR A 139 -16.77 0.21 -8.05
CA TYR A 139 -16.93 -1.22 -7.83
C TYR A 139 -15.96 -1.68 -6.75
N TYR A 140 -16.46 -2.46 -5.78
CA TYR A 140 -15.61 -3.07 -4.77
C TYR A 140 -14.65 -4.07 -5.42
N TYR A 141 -13.40 -4.08 -4.97
CA TYR A 141 -12.41 -5.09 -5.33
C TYR A 141 -11.85 -5.77 -4.07
N GLN A 142 -11.54 -7.06 -4.19
CA GLN A 142 -10.89 -7.80 -3.10
C GLN A 142 -9.49 -7.23 -2.82
N GLY A 143 -9.29 -6.74 -1.60
CA GLY A 143 -8.08 -6.04 -1.15
C GLY A 143 -8.32 -4.57 -0.81
N TYR A 144 -9.45 -3.98 -1.20
CA TYR A 144 -9.79 -2.61 -0.82
C TYR A 144 -9.87 -2.42 0.70
N HIS A 145 -10.41 -3.43 1.41
CA HIS A 145 -10.49 -3.45 2.87
C HIS A 145 -9.13 -3.37 3.58
N ASP A 146 -8.03 -3.84 2.96
CA ASP A 146 -6.67 -3.75 3.50
C ASP A 146 -6.17 -2.31 3.57
N ILE A 147 -6.65 -1.45 2.67
CA ILE A 147 -6.37 -0.02 2.68
C ILE A 147 -7.24 0.67 3.74
N VAL A 148 -8.54 0.39 3.73
CA VAL A 148 -9.51 1.05 4.62
C VAL A 148 -9.19 0.75 6.10
N VAL A 149 -8.83 -0.49 6.44
CA VAL A 149 -8.49 -0.86 7.83
C VAL A 149 -7.24 -0.12 8.32
N THR A 150 -6.27 0.12 7.44
CA THR A 150 -5.04 0.85 7.78
C THR A 150 -5.38 2.28 8.21
N PHE A 151 -6.27 2.96 7.48
CA PHE A 151 -6.76 4.28 7.87
C PHE A 151 -7.62 4.23 9.15
N LEU A 152 -8.54 3.27 9.26
CA LEU A 152 -9.40 3.10 10.43
C LEU A 152 -8.57 2.99 11.73
N LEU A 153 -7.49 2.20 11.71
CA LEU A 153 -6.62 2.01 12.88
C LEU A 153 -5.86 3.28 13.29
N VAL A 154 -5.61 4.22 12.36
CA VAL A 154 -4.80 5.42 12.63
C VAL A 154 -5.67 6.65 12.91
N VAL A 155 -6.67 6.91 12.07
CA VAL A 155 -7.43 8.16 12.05
C VAL A 155 -8.88 8.03 12.54
N GLY A 156 -9.36 6.80 12.72
CA GLY A 156 -10.72 6.52 13.18
C GLY A 156 -11.79 6.71 12.10
N GLU A 157 -12.99 6.22 12.41
CA GLU A 157 -14.11 6.03 11.49
C GLU A 157 -14.43 7.22 10.57
N ARG A 158 -14.80 8.38 11.12
CA ARG A 158 -15.26 9.53 10.32
C ARG A 158 -14.18 10.10 9.40
N MET A 159 -12.93 10.12 9.86
CA MET A 159 -11.82 10.59 9.04
C MET A 159 -11.50 9.58 7.94
N THR A 160 -11.57 8.27 8.25
CA THR A 160 -11.42 7.22 7.23
C THR A 160 -12.44 7.37 6.11
N ILE A 161 -13.71 7.66 6.40
CA ILE A 161 -14.73 7.87 5.35
C ILE A 161 -14.31 9.01 4.43
N ALA A 162 -13.91 10.16 4.98
CA ALA A 162 -13.47 11.32 4.20
C ALA A 162 -12.21 11.02 3.36
N ILE A 163 -11.24 10.32 3.94
CA ILE A 163 -10.01 9.92 3.25
C ILE A 163 -10.32 8.95 2.11
N MET A 164 -11.11 7.93 2.39
CA MET A 164 -11.41 6.89 1.41
C MET A 164 -12.31 7.41 0.29
N GLU A 165 -13.26 8.31 0.56
CA GLU A 165 -14.01 8.99 -0.51
C GLU A 165 -13.08 9.74 -1.48
N LYS A 166 -12.05 10.43 -0.96
CA LYS A 166 -11.05 11.11 -1.79
C LYS A 166 -10.17 10.11 -2.54
N LEU A 167 -9.60 9.12 -1.86
CA LEU A 167 -8.67 8.16 -2.46
C LEU A 167 -9.35 7.30 -3.52
N SER A 168 -10.56 6.83 -3.25
CA SER A 168 -11.33 5.96 -4.14
C SER A 168 -11.77 6.65 -5.43
N ASN A 169 -11.94 7.98 -5.40
CA ASN A 169 -12.21 8.77 -6.61
C ASN A 169 -10.95 9.27 -7.34
N HIS A 170 -9.74 9.03 -6.79
CA HIS A 170 -8.50 9.53 -7.39
C HIS A 170 -7.45 8.42 -7.50
N HIS A 171 -6.80 8.07 -6.39
CA HIS A 171 -5.64 7.17 -6.39
C HIS A 171 -6.02 5.72 -6.67
N LEU A 172 -7.19 5.29 -6.20
CA LEU A 172 -7.68 3.91 -6.33
C LEU A 172 -8.73 3.78 -7.42
N ARG A 173 -9.05 4.87 -8.13
CA ARG A 173 -10.17 4.94 -9.06
C ARG A 173 -10.10 3.86 -10.13
N ASP A 174 -8.93 3.64 -10.71
CA ASP A 174 -8.70 2.65 -11.77
C ASP A 174 -8.82 1.19 -11.29
N PHE A 175 -8.67 0.95 -9.98
CA PHE A 175 -8.88 -0.36 -9.37
C PHE A 175 -10.36 -0.63 -9.05
N MET A 176 -11.19 0.42 -9.06
CA MET A 176 -12.62 0.37 -8.75
C MET A 176 -13.50 0.47 -10.01
N ASP A 177 -12.93 0.28 -11.20
CA ASP A 177 -13.70 0.14 -12.43
C ASP A 177 -14.41 -1.22 -12.49
N PRO A 178 -15.52 -1.34 -13.25
CA PRO A 178 -16.22 -2.62 -13.42
C PRO A 178 -15.37 -3.70 -14.10
N THR A 179 -14.38 -3.30 -14.90
CA THR A 179 -13.43 -4.19 -15.58
C THR A 179 -12.01 -3.94 -15.09
N MET A 180 -11.14 -4.93 -15.30
CA MET A 180 -9.73 -4.84 -14.94
C MET A 180 -8.89 -4.00 -15.92
N ASP A 181 -9.47 -3.44 -16.98
CA ASP A 181 -8.67 -2.84 -18.06
C ASP A 181 -7.86 -1.64 -17.57
N SER A 182 -8.45 -0.79 -16.73
CA SER A 182 -7.78 0.33 -16.08
C SER A 182 -6.67 -0.15 -15.14
N THR A 183 -6.94 -1.20 -14.35
CA THR A 183 -5.93 -1.81 -13.47
C THR A 183 -4.74 -2.39 -14.27
N LYS A 184 -5.02 -3.10 -15.36
CA LYS A 184 -4.00 -3.63 -16.29
C LYS A 184 -3.20 -2.48 -16.91
N HIS A 185 -3.86 -1.36 -17.25
CA HIS A 185 -3.17 -0.18 -17.76
C HIS A 185 -2.16 0.37 -16.74
N VAL A 186 -2.52 0.47 -15.46
CA VAL A 186 -1.60 0.87 -14.39
C VAL A 186 -0.44 -0.12 -14.26
N LEU A 187 -0.70 -1.43 -14.27
CA LEU A 187 0.35 -2.46 -14.20
C LEU A 187 1.30 -2.43 -15.40
N ASN A 188 0.80 -2.08 -16.58
CA ASN A 188 1.59 -2.02 -17.80
C ASN A 188 2.63 -0.89 -17.82
N TYR A 189 2.61 0.04 -16.85
CA TYR A 189 3.73 0.97 -16.66
C TYR A 189 5.00 0.26 -16.15
N LEU A 190 4.90 -0.93 -15.56
CA LEU A 190 6.04 -1.66 -15.02
C LEU A 190 7.09 -1.98 -16.09
N MET A 191 6.69 -2.59 -17.20
CA MET A 191 7.62 -3.06 -18.23
C MET A 191 8.40 -1.91 -18.90
N PRO A 192 7.78 -0.79 -19.33
CA PRO A 192 8.51 0.37 -19.83
C PRO A 192 9.49 0.97 -18.83
N ILE A 193 9.14 1.01 -17.54
CA ILE A 193 10.06 1.48 -16.48
C ILE A 193 11.27 0.55 -16.40
N LEU A 194 11.06 -0.77 -16.35
CA LEU A 194 12.14 -1.75 -16.33
C LEU A 194 13.02 -1.66 -17.58
N GLN A 195 12.42 -1.53 -18.77
CA GLN A 195 13.15 -1.39 -20.04
C GLN A 195 14.12 -0.20 -20.03
N ARG A 196 13.72 0.91 -19.39
CA ARG A 196 14.51 2.14 -19.31
C ARG A 196 15.71 1.99 -18.37
N VAL A 197 15.56 1.26 -17.28
CA VAL A 197 16.57 1.14 -16.21
C VAL A 197 17.48 -0.06 -16.41
N ASP A 198 16.91 -1.23 -16.72
CA ASP A 198 17.61 -2.49 -16.89
C ASP A 198 16.98 -3.29 -18.04
N ARG A 199 17.53 -3.09 -19.24
CA ARG A 199 17.05 -3.76 -20.46
C ARG A 199 17.21 -5.28 -20.41
N GLU A 200 18.26 -5.78 -19.76
CA GLU A 200 18.48 -7.22 -19.65
C GLU A 200 17.42 -7.87 -18.76
N LEU A 201 17.05 -7.22 -17.64
CA LEU A 201 15.96 -7.68 -16.78
C LEU A 201 14.62 -7.65 -17.51
N HIS A 202 14.34 -6.55 -18.20
CA HIS A 202 13.16 -6.43 -19.04
C HIS A 202 13.07 -7.57 -20.06
N ASP A 203 14.13 -7.80 -20.84
CA ASP A 203 14.15 -8.81 -21.89
C ASP A 203 14.03 -10.23 -21.30
N PHE A 204 14.60 -10.47 -20.11
CA PHE A 204 14.41 -11.71 -19.37
C PHE A 204 12.94 -11.92 -18.98
N MET A 205 12.29 -10.92 -18.39
CA MET A 205 10.87 -11.00 -18.00
C MET A 205 9.92 -11.15 -19.19
N ILE A 206 10.25 -10.56 -20.34
CA ILE A 206 9.49 -10.79 -21.58
C ILE A 206 9.66 -12.24 -22.05
N ARG A 207 10.88 -12.77 -22.05
CA ARG A 207 11.15 -14.17 -22.47
C ARG A 207 10.51 -15.20 -21.53
N SER A 208 10.41 -14.89 -20.23
CA SER A 208 9.78 -15.77 -19.25
C SER A 208 8.25 -15.73 -19.32
N GLU A 209 7.65 -14.80 -20.09
CA GLU A 209 6.20 -14.64 -20.23
C GLU A 209 5.46 -14.37 -18.91
N VAL A 210 6.14 -13.88 -17.88
CA VAL A 210 5.57 -13.68 -16.53
C VAL A 210 4.51 -12.57 -16.46
N GLY A 211 4.49 -11.68 -17.44
CA GLY A 211 3.59 -10.53 -17.44
C GLY A 211 3.81 -9.59 -16.24
N THR A 212 2.74 -9.01 -15.72
CA THR A 212 2.77 -8.02 -14.62
C THR A 212 1.78 -8.32 -13.50
N ILE A 213 1.02 -9.42 -13.59
CA ILE A 213 -0.06 -9.75 -12.66
C ILE A 213 0.46 -10.05 -11.24
N PHE A 214 1.70 -10.53 -11.10
CA PHE A 214 2.32 -10.74 -9.78
C PHE A 214 2.33 -9.47 -8.91
N ALA A 215 2.37 -8.27 -9.51
CA ALA A 215 2.39 -7.00 -8.80
C ALA A 215 0.99 -6.46 -8.47
N LEU A 216 -0.07 -7.11 -8.97
CA LEU A 216 -1.45 -6.67 -8.78
C LEU A 216 -1.81 -6.52 -7.30
N SER A 217 -1.56 -7.57 -6.52
CA SER A 217 -1.87 -7.60 -5.08
C SER A 217 -1.13 -6.49 -4.32
N TRP A 218 0.06 -6.09 -4.79
CA TRP A 218 0.85 -5.04 -4.17
C TRP A 218 0.20 -3.68 -4.36
N LEU A 219 -0.27 -3.40 -5.57
CA LEU A 219 -0.87 -2.11 -5.91
C LEU A 219 -2.24 -1.95 -5.25
N ILE A 220 -3.13 -2.94 -5.41
CA ILE A 220 -4.52 -2.81 -4.97
C ILE A 220 -4.66 -2.78 -3.44
N THR A 221 -3.66 -3.29 -2.71
CA THR A 221 -3.62 -3.27 -1.23
C THR A 221 -2.66 -2.21 -0.67
N TRP A 222 -2.04 -1.40 -1.53
CA TRP A 222 -0.92 -0.50 -1.17
C TRP A 222 0.12 -1.22 -0.30
N TYR A 223 0.51 -2.42 -0.72
CA TYR A 223 1.48 -3.31 -0.08
C TYR A 223 1.07 -3.79 1.33
N GLY A 224 -0.08 -3.37 1.84
CA GLY A 224 -0.53 -3.69 3.21
C GLY A 224 -0.75 -5.19 3.43
N TYR A 225 -1.14 -5.93 2.41
CA TYR A 225 -1.31 -7.38 2.49
C TYR A 225 0.02 -8.13 2.57
N VAL A 226 1.05 -7.60 1.91
CA VAL A 226 2.31 -8.30 1.66
C VAL A 226 3.37 -8.00 2.73
N LEU A 227 3.30 -6.82 3.34
CA LEU A 227 4.22 -6.41 4.39
C LEU A 227 3.76 -6.87 5.77
N SER A 228 4.64 -7.54 6.51
CA SER A 228 4.30 -8.04 7.85
C SER A 228 4.37 -6.98 8.96
N ASP A 229 5.25 -5.97 8.83
CA ASP A 229 5.39 -4.92 9.83
C ASP A 229 4.50 -3.72 9.47
N PHE A 230 3.51 -3.48 10.32
CA PHE A 230 2.56 -2.37 10.17
C PHE A 230 3.26 -1.00 10.11
N ARG A 231 4.44 -0.84 10.75
CA ARG A 231 5.20 0.42 10.71
C ARG A 231 5.73 0.72 9.31
N HIS A 232 6.16 -0.31 8.56
CA HIS A 232 6.59 -0.14 7.17
C HIS A 232 5.40 0.19 6.26
N VAL A 233 4.24 -0.41 6.52
CA VAL A 233 2.99 -0.06 5.81
C VAL A 233 2.66 1.41 6.02
N LEU A 234 2.63 1.89 7.26
CA LEU A 234 2.34 3.30 7.56
C LEU A 234 3.37 4.26 6.95
N ARG A 235 4.65 3.86 6.92
CA ARG A 235 5.71 4.62 6.26
C ARG A 235 5.49 4.76 4.74
N LEU A 236 5.00 3.70 4.08
CA LEU A 236 4.62 3.75 2.67
C LEU A 236 3.36 4.59 2.44
N TYR A 237 2.41 4.59 3.39
CA TYR A 237 1.22 5.43 3.28
C TYR A 237 1.60 6.92 3.38
N ASP A 238 2.50 7.28 4.29
CA ASP A 238 3.10 8.63 4.34
C ASP A 238 3.67 9.01 2.95
N PHE A 239 4.42 8.09 2.33
CA PHE A 239 5.04 8.29 1.03
C PHE A 239 4.01 8.44 -0.11
N PHE A 240 3.04 7.54 -0.22
CA PHE A 240 2.06 7.55 -1.31
C PHE A 240 1.11 8.75 -1.23
N LEU A 241 0.65 9.11 -0.03
CA LEU A 241 -0.22 10.29 0.17
C LEU A 241 0.48 11.61 -0.17
N ALA A 242 1.81 11.65 -0.08
CA ALA A 242 2.63 12.79 -0.41
C ALA A 242 3.08 12.81 -1.89
N SER A 243 2.79 11.75 -2.65
CA SER A 243 3.32 11.52 -4.00
C SER A 243 2.22 11.55 -5.08
N HIS A 244 2.65 11.43 -6.34
CA HIS A 244 1.74 11.22 -7.46
C HIS A 244 1.02 9.84 -7.34
N PRO A 245 -0.25 9.69 -7.79
CA PRO A 245 -0.99 8.43 -7.70
C PRO A 245 -0.26 7.20 -8.27
N LEU A 246 0.46 7.36 -9.37
CA LEU A 246 1.27 6.29 -9.98
C LEU A 246 2.51 5.89 -9.16
N MET A 247 2.84 6.56 -8.05
CA MET A 247 4.05 6.24 -7.29
C MET A 247 4.08 4.79 -6.78
N ALA A 248 2.91 4.19 -6.52
CA ALA A 248 2.81 2.78 -6.13
C ALA A 248 3.40 1.83 -7.18
N ILE A 249 3.26 2.11 -8.49
CA ILE A 249 3.87 1.28 -9.54
C ILE A 249 5.37 1.51 -9.68
N TYR A 250 5.86 2.73 -9.41
CA TYR A 250 7.29 3.02 -9.37
C TYR A 250 7.97 2.30 -8.21
N PHE A 251 7.29 2.22 -7.07
CA PHE A 251 7.77 1.42 -5.94
C PHE A 251 7.85 -0.08 -6.29
N ALA A 252 6.88 -0.61 -7.04
CA ALA A 252 6.91 -1.99 -7.54
C ALA A 252 8.13 -2.22 -8.45
N ALA A 253 8.38 -1.29 -9.39
CA ALA A 253 9.52 -1.36 -10.29
C ALA A 253 10.85 -1.39 -9.52
N VAL A 254 10.98 -0.56 -8.48
CA VAL A 254 12.19 -0.53 -7.65
C VAL A 254 12.40 -1.82 -6.86
N ILE A 255 11.33 -2.47 -6.38
CA ILE A 255 11.43 -3.79 -5.75
C ILE A 255 11.93 -4.84 -6.74
N VAL A 256 11.36 -4.87 -7.96
CA VAL A 256 11.79 -5.82 -9.01
C VAL A 256 13.25 -5.56 -9.40
N LEU A 257 13.65 -4.30 -9.57
CA LEU A 257 15.03 -3.91 -9.87
C LEU A 257 16.02 -4.24 -8.74
N TYR A 258 15.58 -4.12 -7.48
CA TYR A 258 16.38 -4.53 -6.33
C TYR A 258 16.67 -6.04 -6.36
N ARG A 259 15.68 -6.84 -6.77
CA ARG A 259 15.77 -8.30 -6.88
C ARG A 259 16.23 -8.79 -8.25
N GLN A 260 16.77 -7.92 -9.11
CA GLN A 260 17.13 -8.25 -10.48
C GLN A 260 18.07 -9.47 -10.60
N LYS A 261 18.99 -9.65 -9.65
CA LYS A 261 19.96 -10.75 -9.67
C LYS A 261 19.27 -12.09 -9.44
N GLU A 262 18.36 -12.14 -8.47
CA GLU A 262 17.55 -13.33 -8.20
C GLU A 262 16.71 -13.70 -9.42
N VAL A 263 16.02 -12.70 -10.00
CA VAL A 263 15.18 -12.89 -11.18
C VAL A 263 15.98 -13.40 -12.37
N LYS A 264 17.11 -12.76 -12.71
CA LYS A 264 17.96 -13.19 -13.84
C LYS A 264 18.62 -14.56 -13.62
N SER A 265 18.72 -15.01 -12.36
CA SER A 265 19.29 -16.31 -12.01
C SER A 265 18.27 -17.45 -11.93
N SER A 266 16.98 -17.15 -11.95
CA SER A 266 15.93 -18.18 -11.90
C SER A 266 15.77 -18.88 -13.24
N GLU A 267 15.00 -19.97 -13.25
CA GLU A 267 14.53 -20.55 -14.50
C GLU A 267 13.69 -19.51 -15.27
N CYS A 268 13.93 -19.43 -16.59
CA CYS A 268 13.35 -18.42 -17.46
C CYS A 268 11.98 -18.86 -17.98
N ASP A 269 11.06 -19.14 -17.05
CA ASP A 269 9.68 -19.53 -17.32
C ASP A 269 8.72 -18.75 -16.41
N MET A 270 7.44 -18.75 -16.80
CA MET A 270 6.39 -17.98 -16.14
C MET A 270 6.24 -18.38 -14.66
N ALA A 271 6.24 -19.68 -14.36
CA ALA A 271 5.95 -20.18 -13.02
C ALA A 271 7.06 -19.83 -12.03
N SER A 272 8.33 -20.03 -12.43
CA SER A 272 9.49 -19.75 -11.59
C SER A 272 9.61 -18.26 -11.26
N VAL A 273 9.47 -17.38 -12.26
CA VAL A 273 9.56 -15.93 -12.05
C VAL A 273 8.34 -15.41 -11.27
N HIS A 274 7.13 -15.91 -11.57
CA HIS A 274 5.93 -15.53 -10.83
C HIS A 274 6.04 -15.94 -9.35
N HIS A 275 6.48 -17.16 -9.07
CA HIS A 275 6.68 -17.66 -7.71
C HIS A 275 7.69 -16.81 -6.94
N LEU A 276 8.85 -16.54 -7.53
CA LEU A 276 9.90 -15.72 -6.93
C LEU A 276 9.41 -14.32 -6.58
N LEU A 277 8.73 -13.66 -7.53
CA LEU A 277 8.28 -12.28 -7.34
C LEU A 277 7.10 -12.21 -6.36
N SER A 278 6.14 -13.14 -6.42
CA SER A 278 4.99 -13.17 -5.51
C SER A 278 5.41 -13.30 -4.03
N GLN A 279 6.58 -13.86 -3.76
CA GLN A 279 7.16 -13.91 -2.43
C GLN A 279 7.98 -12.64 -2.13
N MET A 280 7.40 -11.73 -1.35
CA MET A 280 8.08 -10.50 -0.92
C MET A 280 9.05 -10.77 0.24
N PRO A 281 10.34 -10.40 0.11
CA PRO A 281 11.28 -10.42 1.22
C PRO A 281 10.80 -9.49 2.35
N GLN A 282 10.97 -9.91 3.60
CA GLN A 282 10.47 -9.15 4.75
C GLN A 282 11.42 -8.03 5.18
N ASP A 283 12.70 -8.16 4.83
CA ASP A 283 13.84 -7.33 5.20
C ASP A 283 14.28 -6.36 4.09
N LEU A 284 13.36 -5.96 3.21
CA LEU A 284 13.64 -4.97 2.18
C LEU A 284 14.14 -3.63 2.78
N PRO A 285 15.13 -2.96 2.17
CA PRO A 285 15.63 -1.68 2.65
C PRO A 285 14.66 -0.53 2.27
N TYR A 286 13.49 -0.47 2.90
CA TYR A 286 12.37 0.40 2.48
C TYR A 286 12.74 1.86 2.29
N GLU A 287 13.55 2.47 3.17
CA GLU A 287 13.96 3.88 3.01
C GLU A 287 14.81 4.09 1.75
N GLU A 288 15.70 3.15 1.44
CA GLU A 288 16.48 3.18 0.20
C GLU A 288 15.58 3.00 -1.03
N LEU A 289 14.64 2.04 -0.96
CA LEU A 289 13.70 1.80 -2.07
C LEU A 289 12.77 3.00 -2.30
N ILE A 290 12.32 3.68 -1.24
CA ILE A 290 11.52 4.92 -1.33
C ILE A 290 12.34 6.04 -2.01
N GLY A 291 13.60 6.22 -1.64
CA GLY A 291 14.49 7.19 -2.28
C GLY A 291 14.74 6.88 -3.77
N ARG A 292 14.93 5.60 -4.09
CA ARG A 292 15.06 5.12 -5.48
C ARG A 292 13.78 5.32 -6.28
N ALA A 293 12.60 5.11 -5.69
CA ALA A 293 11.33 5.31 -6.37
C ALA A 293 11.09 6.78 -6.73
N GLN A 294 11.45 7.71 -5.82
CA GLN A 294 11.41 9.15 -6.12
C GLN A 294 12.35 9.53 -7.26
N SER A 295 13.60 9.06 -7.20
CA SER A 295 14.60 9.30 -8.25
C SER A 295 14.15 8.73 -9.60
N LEU A 296 13.56 7.54 -9.58
CA LEU A 296 13.03 6.88 -10.76
C LEU A 296 11.86 7.65 -11.37
N PHE A 297 10.94 8.13 -10.53
CA PHE A 297 9.81 8.94 -10.98
C PHE A 297 10.26 10.26 -11.63
N MET A 298 11.27 10.92 -11.07
CA MET A 298 11.83 12.15 -11.64
C MET A 298 12.57 11.91 -12.97
N SER A 299 13.32 10.82 -13.07
CA SER A 299 14.10 10.49 -14.27
C SER A 299 13.25 9.89 -15.40
N CYS A 300 12.11 9.28 -15.05
CA CYS A 300 11.22 8.59 -15.97
C CYS A 300 9.75 8.87 -15.62
N PRO A 301 9.27 10.13 -15.72
CA PRO A 301 7.90 10.46 -15.37
C PRO A 301 6.88 9.79 -16.32
N PRO A 302 5.62 9.61 -15.87
CA PRO A 302 4.59 8.92 -16.66
C PRO A 302 4.36 9.52 -18.05
N SER A 303 4.55 10.83 -18.21
CA SER A 303 4.44 11.54 -19.49
C SER A 303 5.44 11.07 -20.55
N LEU A 304 6.62 10.59 -20.15
CA LEU A 304 7.60 10.01 -21.08
C LEU A 304 7.24 8.57 -21.48
N LEU A 305 6.57 7.85 -20.58
CA LEU A 305 6.15 6.47 -20.80
C LEU A 305 4.97 6.38 -21.76
N THR A 306 4.03 7.32 -21.66
CA THR A 306 2.87 7.40 -22.58
C THR A 306 3.27 7.78 -24.01
N GLN A 307 4.30 8.63 -24.18
CA GLN A 307 4.85 8.96 -25.52
C GLN A 307 5.52 7.75 -26.19
N SER A 308 6.20 6.91 -25.41
CA SER A 308 6.84 5.68 -25.92
C SER A 308 5.82 4.61 -26.32
N ALA A 309 4.66 4.55 -25.64
CA ALA A 309 3.55 3.68 -26.01
C ALA A 309 2.81 4.15 -27.28
N ALA A 310 2.75 5.46 -27.54
CA ALA A 310 2.14 6.04 -28.74
C ALA A 310 2.99 5.86 -30.03
N LEU A 311 4.31 5.70 -29.89
CA LEU A 311 5.25 5.52 -31.00
C LEU A 311 5.51 4.06 -31.37
N GLN A 312 4.99 3.09 -30.59
CA GLN A 312 4.97 1.71 -31.05
C GLN A 312 3.83 1.56 -32.09
N PRO A 313 4.13 1.23 -33.36
CA PRO A 313 3.08 1.06 -34.35
C PRO A 313 2.10 0.00 -33.86
N ARG A 314 0.81 0.23 -34.11
CA ARG A 314 -0.36 -0.64 -33.85
C ARG A 314 -0.22 -2.10 -34.36
N ASN A 315 0.94 -2.52 -34.84
CA ASN A 315 1.29 -3.87 -35.27
C ASN A 315 1.56 -4.86 -34.12
N ILE A 316 1.62 -4.42 -32.87
CA ILE A 316 1.68 -5.34 -31.72
C ILE A 316 0.31 -6.01 -31.49
N GLY A 317 -0.79 -5.35 -31.88
CA GLY A 317 -2.14 -5.89 -31.76
C GLY A 317 -2.42 -7.14 -32.61
N LYS A 318 -1.66 -7.41 -33.68
CA LYS A 318 -1.85 -8.63 -34.51
C LYS A 318 -0.92 -9.79 -34.15
N ARG A 319 0.18 -9.53 -33.41
CA ARG A 319 1.06 -10.60 -32.92
C ARG A 319 0.68 -11.08 -31.52
N PHE A 320 0.07 -10.21 -30.69
CA PHE A 320 -0.48 -10.58 -29.38
C PHE A 320 -1.77 -11.43 -29.47
N LEU A 321 -2.60 -11.26 -30.51
CA LEU A 321 -3.84 -12.02 -30.68
C LEU A 321 -3.65 -13.52 -31.01
N ARG A 322 -2.41 -14.00 -31.14
CA ARG A 322 -2.11 -15.45 -31.22
C ARG A 322 -1.51 -16.04 -29.94
N HIS A 323 -1.22 -15.22 -28.92
CA HIS A 323 -0.54 -15.64 -27.68
C HIS A 323 -1.49 -15.67 -26.46
N SER A 324 -2.80 -15.58 -26.70
CA SER A 324 -3.81 -15.32 -25.66
C SER A 324 -4.13 -16.46 -24.69
N ALA A 325 -3.67 -17.70 -24.89
CA ALA A 325 -4.14 -18.80 -24.04
C ALA A 325 -3.65 -18.73 -22.58
N GLY A 326 -2.42 -18.28 -22.33
CA GLY A 326 -1.85 -18.17 -20.97
C GLY A 326 -2.24 -16.88 -20.25
N THR A 327 -2.21 -15.75 -20.96
CA THR A 327 -2.57 -14.43 -20.42
C THR A 327 -4.08 -14.24 -20.23
N GLU A 328 -4.93 -14.87 -21.05
CA GLU A 328 -6.38 -14.88 -20.78
C GLU A 328 -6.69 -15.64 -19.50
N PHE A 329 -6.01 -16.75 -19.22
CA PHE A 329 -6.24 -17.55 -18.01
C PHE A 329 -5.80 -16.83 -16.72
N GLU A 330 -4.65 -16.16 -16.73
CA GLU A 330 -4.22 -15.30 -15.61
C GLU A 330 -5.11 -14.08 -15.46
N SER A 331 -5.52 -13.46 -16.58
CA SER A 331 -6.43 -12.33 -16.53
C SER A 331 -7.81 -12.72 -16.02
N LEU A 332 -8.33 -13.89 -16.40
CA LEU A 332 -9.56 -14.45 -15.85
C LEU A 332 -9.37 -14.80 -14.38
N SER A 333 -8.23 -15.39 -13.98
CA SER A 333 -7.99 -15.76 -12.58
C SER A 333 -7.83 -14.52 -11.70
N ALA A 334 -7.17 -13.48 -12.18
CA ALA A 334 -7.06 -12.19 -11.51
C ALA A 334 -8.41 -11.44 -11.49
N GLU A 335 -9.19 -11.51 -12.57
CA GLU A 335 -10.53 -10.90 -12.66
C GLU A 335 -11.51 -11.61 -11.75
N LYS A 336 -11.43 -12.93 -11.68
CA LYS A 336 -12.11 -13.75 -10.69
C LYS A 336 -11.65 -13.45 -9.28
N ALA A 337 -10.36 -13.25 -9.06
CA ALA A 337 -9.85 -12.99 -7.72
C ALA A 337 -10.13 -11.57 -7.20
N ILE A 338 -10.28 -10.61 -8.11
CA ILE A 338 -10.78 -9.26 -7.83
C ILE A 338 -12.30 -9.25 -7.62
N ARG A 339 -13.06 -10.03 -8.41
CA ARG A 339 -14.53 -10.16 -8.34
C ARG A 339 -15.02 -11.17 -7.29
N GLY A 340 -14.14 -11.76 -6.48
CA GLY A 340 -14.50 -12.66 -5.38
C GLY A 340 -14.83 -14.10 -5.78
N GLU A 341 -14.57 -14.51 -7.03
CA GLU A 341 -14.73 -15.88 -7.51
C GLU A 341 -13.56 -16.81 -7.13
N ILE A 342 -12.35 -16.26 -6.87
CA ILE A 342 -11.15 -17.02 -6.47
C ILE A 342 -10.38 -16.23 -5.39
N CYS A 343 -9.66 -16.91 -4.49
CA CYS A 343 -8.78 -16.21 -3.54
C CYS A 343 -7.42 -15.91 -4.23
N LEU A 344 -6.96 -14.65 -4.20
CA LEU A 344 -5.54 -14.35 -4.47
C LEU A 344 -4.72 -15.03 -3.37
N VAL A 345 -4.02 -16.11 -3.72
CA VAL A 345 -3.02 -16.75 -2.84
C VAL A 345 -1.68 -16.10 -3.08
#